data_AF-A0A3D5YFY2-F1
#
_entry.id   AF-A0A3D5YFY2-F1
#
_cell.length_a   1.000
_cell.length_b   1.000
_cell.length_c   1.000
_cell.angle_alpha   90.00
_cell.angle_beta   90.00
_cell.angle_gamma   90.00
#
_symmetry.space_group_name_H-M   'P 1'
#
loop_
_entity.id
_entity.type
_entity.pdbx_description
1 polymer ?
#
loop_
_entity_poly.entity_id
_entity_poly.type
_entity_poly.pdbx_seq_one_letter_code
_entity_poly.pdbx_strand_id
1 'polypeptide(L)'
;MRDEISEEDVDHLSRVITEISHKSNYETIKIVPVHRIIDETKREKDPIGMKGKKLELVADVFMIPKNLYNGLIDSFERIGVKITDIIPNIIAASEIALDYDHKDLGTILIDIGKNQTSYVIYEDGYALGYGVVPMGGEDVTKDISIGMQIDIKEAENIKKTHGSAIVFKDNIKDDSGLDILFLSDVINARYEEIFNKINKHLHQLDKEGRLAG
;
A
#
# COMPACT_ATOMS: atom_id res chain seq x y z
N MET A 1 -25.07 -3.21 34.95
CA MET A 1 -24.29 -3.70 33.81
C MET A 1 -24.65 -2.80 32.65
N ARG A 2 -23.71 -2.01 32.12
CA ARG A 2 -24.00 -1.21 30.93
C ARG A 2 -24.02 -2.21 29.77
N ASP A 3 -25.19 -2.39 29.16
CA ASP A 3 -25.37 -3.26 27.99
C ASP A 3 -25.10 -2.52 26.68
N GLU A 4 -24.75 -1.24 26.74
CA GLU A 4 -24.53 -0.35 25.60
C GLU A 4 -23.07 0.07 25.54
N ILE A 5 -22.48 -0.04 24.35
CA ILE A 5 -21.09 0.26 24.07
C ILE A 5 -20.90 1.78 24.05
N SER A 6 -19.95 2.26 24.84
CA SER A 6 -19.63 3.68 24.96
C SER A 6 -18.32 4.04 24.25
N GLU A 7 -18.06 5.34 24.07
CA GLU A 7 -16.77 5.86 23.61
C GLU A 7 -15.61 5.36 24.51
N GLU A 8 -15.84 5.28 25.82
CA GLU A 8 -14.83 4.83 26.79
C GLU A 8 -14.41 3.36 26.55
N ASP A 9 -15.34 2.50 26.11
CA ASP A 9 -15.05 1.11 25.77
C ASP A 9 -14.18 1.01 24.51
N VAL A 10 -14.46 1.86 23.51
CA VAL A 10 -13.70 1.95 22.26
C VAL A 10 -12.29 2.50 22.51
N ASP A 11 -12.17 3.54 23.34
CA ASP A 11 -10.90 4.14 23.72
C ASP A 11 -10.06 3.20 24.59
N HIS A 12 -10.70 2.42 25.46
CA HIS A 12 -10.04 1.38 26.22
C HIS A 12 -9.37 0.34 25.31
N LEU A 13 -10.07 -0.17 24.28
CA LEU A 13 -9.48 -1.12 23.32
C LEU A 13 -8.31 -0.51 22.55
N SER A 14 -8.40 0.76 22.19
CA SER A 14 -7.34 1.50 21.49
C SER A 14 -6.07 1.65 22.35
N ARG A 15 -6.22 1.79 23.68
CA ARG A 15 -5.09 1.77 24.62
C ARG A 15 -4.48 0.38 24.76
N VAL A 16 -5.32 -0.63 24.96
CA VAL A 16 -4.87 -2.03 25.10
C VAL A 16 -4.07 -2.46 23.88
N ILE A 17 -4.52 -2.16 22.66
CA ILE A 17 -3.78 -2.55 21.45
C ILE A 17 -2.42 -1.88 21.37
N THR A 18 -2.29 -0.64 21.84
CA THR A 18 -1.01 0.08 21.88
C THR A 18 -0.02 -0.61 22.82
N GLU A 19 -0.49 -1.10 23.98
CA GLU A 19 0.34 -1.79 24.97
C GLU A 19 0.81 -3.18 24.48
N ILE A 20 -0.09 -3.98 23.91
CA ILE A 20 0.23 -5.35 23.47
C ILE A 20 1.01 -5.38 22.15
N SER A 21 0.99 -4.30 21.37
CA SER A 21 1.68 -4.20 20.08
C SER A 21 3.20 -4.03 20.21
N HIS A 22 3.75 -4.02 21.42
CA HIS A 22 5.18 -3.86 21.61
C HIS A 22 5.99 -5.10 21.18
N LYS A 23 6.97 -4.90 20.30
CA LYS A 23 7.98 -5.91 19.94
C LYS A 23 9.38 -5.34 20.16
N SER A 24 10.27 -6.08 20.83
CA SER A 24 11.56 -5.57 21.32
C SER A 24 12.41 -4.84 20.29
N ASN A 25 12.37 -5.24 19.01
CA ASN A 25 13.19 -4.68 17.92
C ASN A 25 12.43 -3.79 16.92
N TYR A 26 11.14 -3.55 17.15
CA TYR A 26 10.30 -2.77 16.26
C TYR A 26 9.63 -1.63 17.00
N GLU A 27 9.43 -0.52 16.32
CA GLU A 27 8.64 0.61 16.77
C GLU A 27 7.31 0.60 16.03
N THR A 28 6.21 0.75 16.77
CA THR A 28 4.88 0.91 16.17
C THR A 28 4.76 2.33 15.62
N ILE A 29 4.49 2.46 14.33
CA ILE A 29 4.31 3.77 13.68
C ILE A 29 2.83 4.13 13.49
N LYS A 30 1.97 3.14 13.28
CA LYS A 30 0.54 3.38 13.08
C LYS A 30 -0.27 2.15 13.50
N ILE A 31 -1.43 2.40 14.11
CA ILE A 31 -2.46 1.41 14.36
C ILE A 31 -3.70 1.88 13.61
N VAL A 32 -4.25 1.02 12.75
CA VAL A 32 -5.43 1.31 11.94
C VAL A 32 -6.55 0.35 12.34
N PRO A 33 -7.57 0.83 13.06
CA PRO A 33 -8.77 0.03 13.33
C PRO A 33 -9.44 -0.38 12.03
N VAL A 34 -9.64 -1.69 11.84
CA VAL A 34 -10.35 -2.23 10.66
C VAL A 34 -11.83 -2.32 10.99
N HIS A 35 -12.16 -3.10 12.02
CA HIS A 35 -13.54 -3.27 12.50
C HIS A 35 -13.55 -3.72 13.95
N ARG A 36 -14.73 -3.68 14.56
CA ARG A 36 -14.98 -4.22 15.88
C ARG A 36 -15.95 -5.39 15.78
N ILE A 37 -15.80 -6.35 16.70
CA ILE A 37 -16.67 -7.51 16.78
C ILE A 37 -17.46 -7.41 18.07
N ILE A 38 -18.79 -7.38 17.96
CA ILE A 38 -19.73 -7.37 19.08
C ILE A 38 -20.25 -8.80 19.26
N ASP A 39 -20.14 -9.31 20.49
CA ASP A 39 -20.62 -10.64 20.90
C ASP A 39 -20.20 -11.74 19.91
N GLU A 40 -18.93 -11.71 19.49
CA GLU A 40 -18.23 -12.72 18.66
C GLU A 40 -18.75 -12.89 17.22
N THR A 41 -19.84 -12.24 16.84
CA THR A 41 -20.56 -12.53 15.60
C THR A 41 -20.75 -11.31 14.71
N LYS A 42 -21.01 -10.14 15.30
CA LYS A 42 -21.35 -8.94 14.53
C LYS A 42 -20.13 -8.07 14.30
N ARG A 43 -19.74 -7.89 13.03
CA ARG A 43 -18.72 -6.91 12.64
C ARG A 43 -19.35 -5.54 12.46
N GLU A 44 -18.71 -4.52 13.00
CA GLU A 44 -19.19 -3.14 12.94
C GLU A 44 -18.02 -2.16 12.86
N LYS A 45 -18.15 -1.11 12.03
CA LYS A 45 -17.13 -0.04 11.97
C LYS A 45 -17.24 0.88 13.19
N ASP A 46 -18.47 1.29 13.49
CA ASP A 46 -18.79 2.17 14.62
C ASP A 46 -19.83 1.50 15.54
N PRO A 47 -19.39 0.86 16.64
CA PRO A 47 -20.29 0.13 17.54
C PRO A 47 -20.87 1.02 18.65
N ILE A 48 -20.54 2.31 18.70
CA ILE A 48 -20.99 3.19 19.79
C ILE A 48 -22.52 3.27 19.78
N GLY A 49 -23.13 3.09 20.95
CA GLY A 49 -24.58 3.04 21.12
C GLY A 49 -25.22 1.68 20.78
N MET A 50 -24.43 0.71 20.31
CA MET A 50 -24.91 -0.67 20.12
C MET A 50 -24.93 -1.44 21.43
N LYS A 51 -25.84 -2.42 21.49
CA LYS A 51 -25.88 -3.34 22.63
C LYS A 51 -24.93 -4.52 22.45
N GLY A 52 -24.16 -4.83 23.49
CA GLY A 52 -23.23 -5.95 23.50
C GLY A 52 -22.61 -6.15 24.88
N LYS A 53 -22.21 -7.39 25.17
CA LYS A 53 -21.49 -7.76 26.40
C LYS A 53 -19.99 -7.87 26.19
N LYS A 54 -19.57 -8.19 24.96
CA LYS A 54 -18.18 -8.34 24.57
C LYS A 54 -17.90 -7.49 23.35
N LEU A 55 -16.81 -6.72 23.40
CA LEU A 55 -16.33 -5.92 22.30
C LEU A 55 -14.87 -6.30 22.02
N GLU A 56 -14.57 -6.62 20.77
CA GLU A 56 -13.23 -6.93 20.31
C GLU A 56 -12.83 -5.94 19.23
N LEU A 57 -11.54 -5.59 19.18
CA LEU A 57 -10.96 -4.72 18.16
C LEU A 57 -10.10 -5.55 17.21
N VAL A 58 -10.39 -5.46 15.92
CA VAL A 58 -9.51 -5.93 14.85
C VAL A 58 -8.83 -4.69 14.24
N ALA A 59 -7.51 -4.64 14.29
CA ALA A 59 -6.74 -3.54 13.75
C ALA A 59 -5.44 -4.02 13.12
N ASP A 60 -5.00 -3.28 12.11
CA ASP A 60 -3.68 -3.46 11.49
C ASP A 60 -2.65 -2.62 12.22
N VAL A 61 -1.53 -3.26 12.58
CA VAL A 61 -0.43 -2.64 13.33
C VAL A 61 0.79 -2.54 12.42
N PHE A 62 1.13 -1.32 12.04
CA PHE A 62 2.29 -1.00 11.22
C PHE A 62 3.49 -0.73 12.12
N MET A 63 4.57 -1.49 11.88
CA MET A 63 5.79 -1.39 12.66
C MET A 63 7.01 -1.31 11.74
N ILE A 64 8.05 -0.63 12.20
CA ILE A 64 9.35 -0.57 11.50
C ILE A 64 10.48 -0.93 12.47
N PRO A 65 11.64 -1.40 11.98
CA PRO A 65 12.79 -1.63 12.85
C PRO A 65 13.20 -0.39 13.65
N LYS A 66 13.51 -0.52 14.95
CA LYS A 66 13.83 0.61 15.84
C LYS A 66 15.02 1.44 15.35
N ASN A 67 16.02 0.82 14.74
CA ASN A 67 17.16 1.53 14.16
C ASN A 67 16.74 2.45 13.01
N LEU A 68 15.77 2.03 12.19
CA LEU A 68 15.23 2.88 11.11
C LEU A 68 14.40 4.03 11.69
N TYR A 69 13.55 3.74 12.69
CA TYR A 69 12.76 4.76 13.38
C TYR A 69 13.66 5.84 13.99
N ASN A 70 14.63 5.46 14.82
CA ASN A 70 15.55 6.41 15.47
C ASN A 70 16.35 7.22 14.44
N GLY A 71 16.86 6.57 13.39
CA GLY A 71 17.59 7.26 12.32
C GLY A 71 16.73 8.31 11.61
N LEU A 72 15.43 8.04 11.43
CA LEU A 72 14.49 9.00 10.86
C LEU A 72 14.27 10.18 11.83
N ILE A 73 13.94 9.92 13.10
CA ILE A 73 13.74 10.97 14.11
C ILE A 73 14.99 11.86 14.23
N ASP A 74 16.15 11.27 14.42
CA ASP A 74 17.42 11.99 14.57
C ASP A 74 17.73 12.89 13.37
N SER A 75 17.37 12.47 12.16
CA SER A 75 17.63 13.23 10.93
C SER A 75 16.82 14.52 10.88
N PHE A 76 15.56 14.51 11.34
CA PHE A 76 14.72 15.70 11.39
C PHE A 76 15.04 16.59 12.61
N GLU A 77 15.37 15.99 13.75
CA GLU A 77 15.76 16.76 14.94
C GLU A 77 17.02 17.59 14.70
N ARG A 78 17.98 17.09 13.92
CA ARG A 78 19.21 17.82 13.54
C ARG A 78 18.94 19.13 12.80
N ILE A 79 17.81 19.24 12.12
CA ILE A 79 17.39 20.47 11.43
C ILE A 79 16.33 21.25 12.23
N GLY A 80 16.11 20.89 13.50
CA GLY A 80 15.15 21.55 14.40
C GLY A 80 13.69 21.23 14.09
N VAL A 81 13.40 20.17 13.35
CA VAL A 81 12.04 19.75 13.00
C VAL A 81 11.63 18.56 13.85
N LYS A 82 10.49 18.68 14.55
CA LYS A 82 9.90 17.59 15.32
C LYS A 82 8.87 16.85 14.48
N ILE A 83 8.99 15.53 14.41
CA ILE A 83 7.99 14.67 13.76
C ILE A 83 6.80 14.50 14.70
N THR A 84 5.58 14.75 14.20
CA THR A 84 4.33 14.60 14.95
C THR A 84 3.65 13.26 14.72
N ASP A 85 3.75 12.70 13.52
CA ASP A 85 3.17 11.41 13.15
C ASP A 85 3.96 10.78 11.98
N ILE A 86 3.92 9.46 11.86
CA ILE A 86 4.51 8.70 10.75
C ILE A 86 3.41 7.83 10.15
N ILE A 87 3.04 8.12 8.89
CA ILE A 87 1.96 7.43 8.20
C ILE A 87 2.55 6.53 7.11
N PRO A 88 2.19 5.23 7.05
CA PRO A 88 2.55 4.38 5.94
C PRO A 88 2.04 4.95 4.61
N ASN A 89 2.93 5.02 3.61
CA ASN A 89 2.65 5.65 2.32
C ASN A 89 1.35 5.15 1.68
N ILE A 90 1.13 3.84 1.64
CA ILE A 90 -0.05 3.26 0.98
C ILE A 90 -1.38 3.64 1.66
N ILE A 91 -1.36 3.92 2.97
CA ILE A 91 -2.53 4.39 3.71
C ILE A 91 -2.79 5.86 3.37
N ALA A 92 -1.74 6.68 3.37
CA ALA A 92 -1.88 8.08 2.95
C ALA A 92 -2.37 8.19 1.49
N ALA A 93 -1.83 7.36 0.61
CA ALA A 93 -2.23 7.31 -0.79
C ALA A 93 -3.69 6.87 -0.96
N SER A 94 -4.18 5.89 -0.18
CA SER A 94 -5.57 5.43 -0.26
C SER A 94 -6.58 6.46 0.25
N GLU A 95 -6.22 7.31 1.20
CA GLU A 95 -7.08 8.42 1.63
C GLU A 95 -7.18 9.54 0.60
N ILE A 96 -6.21 9.67 -0.31
CA ILE A 96 -6.23 10.68 -1.37
C ILE A 96 -6.91 10.14 -2.63
N ALA A 97 -6.62 8.89 -2.99
CA ALA A 97 -7.02 8.31 -4.27
C ALA A 97 -8.39 7.63 -4.27
N LEU A 98 -8.88 7.19 -3.09
CA LEU A 98 -10.11 6.39 -2.99
C LEU A 98 -11.12 7.08 -2.06
N ASP A 99 -12.36 7.21 -2.55
CA ASP A 99 -13.50 7.58 -1.70
C ASP A 99 -14.10 6.35 -1.00
N TYR A 100 -15.17 6.58 -0.23
CA TYR A 100 -15.88 5.51 0.47
C TYR A 100 -16.44 4.47 -0.49
N ASP A 101 -17.03 4.90 -1.61
CA ASP A 101 -17.74 4.02 -2.53
C ASP A 101 -16.77 3.03 -3.20
N HIS A 102 -15.57 3.48 -3.58
CA HIS A 102 -14.53 2.57 -4.09
C HIS A 102 -14.12 1.53 -3.03
N LYS A 103 -13.92 1.97 -1.78
CA LYS A 103 -13.54 1.08 -0.67
C LYS A 103 -14.65 0.09 -0.33
N ASP A 104 -15.92 0.51 -0.43
CA ASP A 104 -17.12 -0.29 -0.13
C ASP A 104 -17.37 -1.36 -1.21
N LEU A 105 -17.37 -0.97 -2.48
CA LEU A 105 -17.60 -1.89 -3.62
C LEU A 105 -16.50 -2.95 -3.77
N GLY A 106 -15.28 -2.59 -3.38
CA GLY A 106 -14.10 -3.43 -3.50
C GLY A 106 -13.16 -2.94 -4.59
N THR A 107 -11.93 -2.59 -4.20
CA THR A 107 -10.93 -1.97 -5.06
C THR A 107 -9.51 -2.32 -4.59
N ILE A 108 -8.52 -2.12 -5.46
CA ILE A 108 -7.11 -2.19 -5.11
C ILE A 108 -6.42 -0.89 -5.53
N LEU A 109 -5.73 -0.26 -4.60
CA LEU A 109 -4.80 0.82 -4.92
C LEU A 109 -3.39 0.24 -5.04
N ILE A 110 -2.72 0.53 -6.16
CA ILE A 110 -1.32 0.17 -6.41
C ILE A 110 -0.51 1.45 -6.58
N ASP A 111 0.43 1.69 -5.67
CA ASP A 111 1.39 2.78 -5.72
C ASP A 111 2.75 2.26 -6.18
N ILE A 112 3.13 2.59 -7.41
CA ILE A 112 4.39 2.17 -8.03
C ILE A 112 5.42 3.27 -7.82
N GLY A 113 6.26 3.09 -6.80
CA GLY A 113 7.38 3.96 -6.50
C GLY A 113 8.64 3.65 -7.34
N LYS A 114 9.73 4.31 -6.97
CA LYS A 114 11.04 4.11 -7.62
C LYS A 114 11.60 2.69 -7.36
N ASN A 115 11.69 2.28 -6.09
CA ASN A 115 12.39 1.03 -5.71
C ASN A 115 11.43 -0.08 -5.28
N GLN A 116 10.17 0.24 -5.06
CA GLN A 116 9.16 -0.68 -4.57
C GLN A 116 7.79 -0.24 -5.03
N THR A 117 6.88 -1.19 -5.09
CA THR A 117 5.46 -1.00 -5.38
C THR A 117 4.68 -1.46 -4.16
N SER A 118 3.90 -0.57 -3.56
CA SER A 118 3.02 -0.91 -2.44
C SER A 118 1.57 -0.94 -2.88
N TYR A 119 0.75 -1.77 -2.24
CA TYR A 119 -0.66 -1.85 -2.56
C TYR A 119 -1.51 -2.16 -1.33
N VAL A 120 -2.79 -1.78 -1.41
CA VAL A 120 -3.82 -2.07 -0.42
C VAL A 120 -5.10 -2.49 -1.14
N ILE A 121 -5.75 -3.52 -0.61
CA ILE A 121 -6.99 -4.08 -1.13
C ILE A 121 -8.10 -3.75 -0.15
N TYR A 122 -9.21 -3.22 -0.66
CA TYR A 122 -10.41 -2.90 0.10
C TYR A 122 -11.60 -3.70 -0.40
N GLU A 123 -12.55 -4.00 0.49
CA GLU A 123 -13.91 -4.49 0.21
C GLU A 123 -14.78 -4.28 1.45
N ASP A 124 -16.08 -4.03 1.28
CA ASP A 124 -17.03 -3.70 2.36
C ASP A 124 -16.52 -2.52 3.23
N GLY A 125 -15.67 -1.69 2.61
CA GLY A 125 -14.97 -0.55 3.18
C GLY A 125 -13.98 -0.92 4.30
N TYR A 126 -13.50 -2.15 4.31
CA TYR A 126 -12.41 -2.64 5.15
C TYR A 126 -11.17 -2.87 4.31
N ALA A 127 -9.98 -2.61 4.87
CA ALA A 127 -8.76 -3.11 4.27
C ALA A 127 -8.70 -4.63 4.47
N LEU A 128 -8.64 -5.39 3.37
CA LEU A 128 -8.51 -6.84 3.38
C LEU A 128 -7.04 -7.29 3.45
N GLY A 129 -6.14 -6.45 2.95
CA GLY A 129 -4.72 -6.78 2.92
C GLY A 129 -3.87 -5.65 2.36
N TYR A 130 -2.60 -5.69 2.77
CA TYR A 130 -1.54 -4.80 2.31
C TYR A 130 -0.40 -5.63 1.75
N GLY A 131 0.36 -5.07 0.82
CA GLY A 131 1.57 -5.72 0.37
C GLY A 131 2.58 -4.78 -0.25
N VAL A 132 3.79 -5.29 -0.39
CA VAL A 132 4.90 -4.62 -1.05
C VAL A 132 5.56 -5.60 -1.99
N VAL A 133 5.74 -5.18 -3.24
CA VAL A 133 6.64 -5.80 -4.19
C VAL A 133 7.94 -5.02 -4.17
N PRO A 134 9.11 -5.63 -3.91
CA PRO A 134 10.41 -4.94 -3.87
C PRO A 134 10.93 -4.68 -5.29
N MET A 135 10.07 -4.12 -6.14
CA MET A 135 10.35 -3.71 -7.52
C MET A 135 9.57 -2.43 -7.82
N GLY A 136 10.17 -1.52 -8.57
CA GLY A 136 9.54 -0.28 -8.98
C GLY A 136 10.11 0.27 -10.29
N GLY A 137 9.94 1.57 -10.51
CA GLY A 137 10.39 2.23 -11.73
C GLY A 137 11.91 2.18 -11.97
N GLU A 138 12.75 1.98 -10.96
CA GLU A 138 14.19 1.81 -11.13
C GLU A 138 14.54 0.47 -11.79
N ASP A 139 13.78 -0.58 -11.52
CA ASP A 139 13.98 -1.90 -12.15
C ASP A 139 13.63 -1.83 -13.64
N VAL A 140 12.57 -1.08 -13.99
CA VAL A 140 12.26 -0.76 -15.39
C VAL A 140 13.44 -0.04 -16.06
N THR A 141 14.02 0.96 -15.40
CA THR A 141 15.18 1.70 -15.93
C THR A 141 16.40 0.79 -16.12
N LYS A 142 16.67 -0.11 -15.17
CA LYS A 142 17.76 -1.08 -15.27
C LYS A 142 17.56 -2.03 -16.45
N ASP A 143 16.34 -2.52 -16.65
CA ASP A 143 16.03 -3.40 -17.78
C ASP A 143 16.20 -2.70 -19.12
N ILE A 144 15.75 -1.44 -19.24
CA ILE A 144 15.94 -0.63 -20.45
C ILE A 144 17.44 -0.46 -20.74
N SER A 145 18.22 -0.10 -19.72
CA SER A 145 19.68 0.07 -19.83
C SER A 145 20.35 -1.23 -20.32
N ILE A 146 19.97 -2.39 -19.76
CA ILE A 146 20.51 -3.69 -20.16
C ILE A 146 20.06 -4.06 -21.57
N GLY A 147 18.76 -3.93 -21.86
CA GLY A 147 18.16 -4.35 -23.13
C GLY A 147 18.64 -3.50 -24.31
N MET A 148 18.75 -2.19 -24.12
CA MET A 148 19.14 -1.24 -25.17
C MET A 148 20.65 -0.94 -25.16
N GLN A 149 21.41 -1.47 -24.19
CA GLN A 149 22.85 -1.27 -24.03
C GLN A 149 23.27 0.21 -23.90
N ILE A 150 22.44 0.99 -23.21
CA ILE A 150 22.66 2.40 -22.92
C ILE A 150 22.91 2.61 -21.43
N ASP A 151 23.46 3.77 -21.05
CA ASP A 151 23.67 4.06 -19.63
C ASP A 151 22.35 4.27 -18.87
N ILE A 152 22.39 4.14 -17.54
CA ILE A 152 21.20 4.25 -16.68
C ILE A 152 20.54 5.64 -16.76
N LYS A 153 21.30 6.71 -16.98
CA LYS A 153 20.75 8.07 -17.10
C LYS A 153 20.00 8.22 -18.42
N GLU A 154 20.57 7.70 -19.50
CA GLU A 154 19.93 7.68 -20.81
C GLU A 154 18.67 6.80 -20.80
N ALA A 155 18.74 5.62 -20.19
CA ALA A 155 17.58 4.73 -20.02
C ALA A 155 16.44 5.41 -19.25
N GLU A 156 16.76 6.10 -18.16
CA GLU A 156 15.77 6.84 -17.37
C GLU A 156 15.16 7.99 -18.17
N ASN A 157 15.96 8.67 -19.00
CA ASN A 157 15.50 9.73 -19.87
C ASN A 157 14.55 9.18 -20.95
N ILE A 158 14.93 8.11 -21.62
CA ILE A 158 14.13 7.46 -22.67
C ILE A 158 12.84 6.89 -22.07
N LYS A 159 12.89 6.24 -20.90
CA LYS A 159 11.69 5.78 -20.18
C LYS A 159 10.69 6.92 -19.94
N LYS A 160 11.17 8.10 -19.53
CA LYS A 160 10.31 9.26 -19.25
C LYS A 160 9.78 9.96 -20.50
N THR A 161 10.53 9.92 -21.60
CA THR A 161 10.20 10.67 -22.82
C THR A 161 9.45 9.84 -23.86
N HIS A 162 9.74 8.54 -23.95
CA HIS A 162 9.24 7.62 -24.98
C HIS A 162 8.64 6.33 -24.41
N GLY A 163 8.72 6.10 -23.09
CA GLY A 163 8.27 4.85 -22.48
C GLY A 163 6.76 4.66 -22.53
N SER A 164 6.33 3.46 -22.93
CA SER A 164 4.94 3.01 -22.89
C SER A 164 4.88 1.62 -22.25
N ALA A 165 3.94 1.41 -21.33
CA ALA A 165 3.64 0.09 -20.78
C ALA A 165 2.62 -0.69 -21.65
N ILE A 166 2.14 -0.08 -22.73
CA ILE A 166 1.25 -0.70 -23.71
C ILE A 166 2.06 -0.93 -24.98
N VAL A 167 2.09 -2.18 -25.43
CA VAL A 167 2.71 -2.56 -26.70
C VAL A 167 1.74 -2.24 -27.83
N PHE A 168 1.97 -1.14 -28.55
CA PHE A 168 1.20 -0.80 -29.74
C PHE A 168 1.72 -1.63 -30.92
N LYS A 169 0.86 -2.47 -31.51
CA LYS A 169 1.21 -3.27 -32.70
C LYS A 169 1.31 -2.45 -33.99
N ASP A 170 0.74 -1.25 -34.00
CA ASP A 170 0.84 -0.34 -35.13
C ASP A 170 2.12 0.47 -35.01
N ASN A 171 3.03 0.28 -35.97
CA ASN A 171 4.33 0.92 -36.06
C ASN A 171 4.25 2.44 -35.86
N ILE A 172 4.52 2.91 -34.64
CA ILE A 172 4.87 4.31 -34.41
C ILE A 172 6.27 4.48 -35.00
N LYS A 173 6.35 4.98 -36.23
CA LYS A 173 7.60 5.47 -36.77
C LYS A 173 8.00 6.69 -35.95
N ASP A 174 8.88 6.48 -34.99
CA ASP A 174 9.59 7.57 -34.35
C ASP A 174 10.80 7.94 -35.22
N ASP A 175 10.88 9.21 -35.61
CA ASP A 175 11.99 9.77 -36.38
C ASP A 175 13.30 9.84 -35.55
N SER A 176 13.24 9.50 -34.25
CA SER A 176 14.39 9.46 -33.35
C SER A 176 15.39 8.32 -33.62
N GLY A 177 15.00 7.30 -34.41
CA GLY A 177 15.80 6.08 -34.61
C GLY A 177 15.79 5.12 -33.43
N LEU A 178 14.96 5.38 -32.41
CA LEU A 178 14.77 4.55 -31.24
C LEU A 178 13.84 3.36 -31.54
N ASP A 179 14.19 2.17 -31.03
CA ASP A 179 13.33 1.00 -31.10
C ASP A 179 12.22 1.09 -30.02
N ILE A 180 11.14 1.79 -30.35
CA ILE A 180 9.99 2.02 -29.46
C ILE A 180 9.26 0.72 -29.11
N LEU A 181 9.23 -0.24 -30.04
CA LEU A 181 8.59 -1.54 -29.80
C LEU A 181 9.37 -2.31 -28.75
N PHE A 182 10.70 -2.42 -28.93
CA PHE A 182 11.56 -3.06 -27.94
C PHE A 182 11.51 -2.36 -26.58
N LEU A 183 11.56 -1.02 -26.55
CA LEU A 183 11.41 -0.24 -25.31
C LEU A 183 10.09 -0.58 -24.59
N SER A 184 8.98 -0.62 -25.33
CA SER A 184 7.66 -0.90 -24.77
C SER A 184 7.56 -2.34 -24.27
N ASP A 185 8.14 -3.30 -24.99
CA ASP A 185 8.19 -4.71 -24.55
C ASP A 185 8.97 -4.87 -23.24
N VAL A 186 10.12 -4.20 -23.11
CA VAL A 186 10.92 -4.22 -21.88
C VAL A 186 10.14 -3.61 -20.71
N ILE A 187 9.50 -2.46 -20.91
CA ILE A 187 8.68 -1.80 -19.88
C ILE A 187 7.49 -2.69 -19.48
N ASN A 188 6.78 -3.22 -20.47
CA ASN A 188 5.60 -4.05 -20.26
C ASN A 188 5.95 -5.31 -19.46
N ALA A 189 7.03 -6.02 -19.83
CA ALA A 189 7.46 -7.22 -19.14
C ALA A 189 7.75 -6.99 -17.64
N ARG A 190 8.38 -5.86 -17.27
CA ARG A 190 8.65 -5.55 -15.87
C ARG A 190 7.37 -5.23 -15.09
N TYR A 191 6.46 -4.46 -15.66
CA TYR A 191 5.19 -4.17 -15.01
C TYR A 191 4.29 -5.41 -14.91
N GLU A 192 4.29 -6.28 -15.93
CA GLU A 192 3.61 -7.57 -15.89
C GLU A 192 4.15 -8.44 -14.74
N GLU A 193 5.47 -8.47 -14.52
CA GLU A 193 6.05 -9.18 -13.38
C GLU A 193 5.55 -8.60 -12.03
N ILE A 194 5.53 -7.27 -11.90
CA ILE A 194 5.03 -6.59 -10.69
C ILE A 194 3.57 -6.97 -10.45
N PHE A 195 2.71 -6.82 -11.46
CA PHE A 195 1.29 -7.13 -11.35
C PHE A 195 1.03 -8.61 -11.09
N ASN A 196 1.81 -9.52 -11.68
CA ASN A 196 1.70 -10.94 -11.39
C ASN A 196 2.01 -11.28 -9.93
N LYS A 197 2.96 -10.57 -9.29
CA LYS A 197 3.22 -10.75 -7.85
C LYS A 197 2.07 -10.23 -6.99
N ILE A 198 1.46 -9.10 -7.37
CA ILE A 198 0.27 -8.56 -6.69
C ILE A 198 -0.91 -9.52 -6.86
N ASN A 199 -1.11 -10.04 -8.06
CA ASN A 199 -2.20 -10.94 -8.38
C ASN A 199 -2.14 -12.26 -7.59
N LYS A 200 -0.93 -12.76 -7.28
CA LYS A 200 -0.77 -13.90 -6.36
C LYS A 200 -1.33 -13.64 -4.97
N HIS A 201 -1.21 -12.42 -4.45
CA HIS A 201 -1.82 -12.06 -3.17
C HIS A 201 -3.34 -11.93 -3.28
N LEU A 202 -3.85 -11.33 -4.37
CA LEU A 202 -5.29 -11.32 -4.66
C LEU A 202 -5.88 -12.73 -4.73
N HIS A 203 -5.16 -13.68 -5.33
CA HIS A 203 -5.57 -15.08 -5.39
C HIS A 203 -5.64 -15.72 -3.99
N GLN A 204 -4.67 -15.45 -3.11
CA GLN A 204 -4.67 -15.94 -1.73
C GLN A 204 -5.86 -15.40 -0.90
N LEU A 205 -6.35 -14.21 -1.25
CA LEU A 205 -7.52 -13.59 -0.64
C LEU A 205 -8.84 -13.96 -1.35
N ASP A 206 -8.81 -14.80 -2.38
CA ASP A 206 -9.95 -15.15 -3.24
C ASP A 206 -10.61 -13.91 -3.88
N LYS A 207 -9.80 -12.91 -4.25
CA LYS A 207 -10.20 -11.63 -4.86
C LYS A 207 -9.72 -11.40 -6.29
N GLU A 208 -8.97 -12.35 -6.86
CA GLU A 208 -8.53 -12.27 -8.26
C GLU A 208 -9.73 -12.18 -9.22
N GLY A 209 -9.81 -11.08 -9.97
CA GLY A 209 -10.90 -10.82 -10.93
C GLY A 209 -12.29 -10.64 -10.29
N ARG A 210 -12.34 -10.40 -8.97
CA ARG A 210 -13.60 -10.35 -8.20
C ARG A 210 -13.83 -9.03 -7.45
N LEU A 211 -12.86 -8.11 -7.46
CA LEU A 211 -13.10 -6.74 -7.01
C LEU A 211 -14.04 -6.06 -8.01
N ALA A 212 -15.06 -5.37 -7.51
CA ALA A 212 -16.14 -4.84 -8.35
C ALA A 212 -15.80 -3.49 -9.01
N GLY A 213 -14.84 -2.75 -8.45
CA GLY A 213 -14.37 -1.46 -8.97
C GLY A 213 -13.22 -1.55 -9.96
#